data_AF-A0A397PAF9-F1
#
_entry.id   AF-A0A397PAF9-F1
#
_cell.length_a   1.000
_cell.length_b   1.000
_cell.length_c   1.000
_cell.angle_alpha   90.00
_cell.angle_beta   90.00
_cell.angle_gamma   90.00
#
_symmetry.space_group_name_H-M   'P 1'
#
loop_
_entity.id
_entity.type
_entity.pdbx_description
1 polymer ?
#
loop_
_entity_poly.entity_id
_entity_poly.type
_entity_poly.pdbx_seq_one_letter_code
_entity_poly.pdbx_strand_id
1 'polypeptide(L)'
;MTTPRSAPWTAQEIAILRAWYPAEGHGIAPRLPGRSVHALQVKANKLGLTTAHRSSAPKSRLQGEALDEAVRLREVENWSFSAIGKHFGVCEASASNAVTTALCVRRGYRPAERDQHGRLTVEGIERLRYALKKGLKGIDIQLRLGVSAACVSEQRRRYNRELLARGKALLPPPGGGQAYSGARLSPAKRKQVEQLFLQGLGTQKIAEHTGVSRTSCTRIRTRLFRRLRRRGEVLPGCDAAGVRHVHAESARFVTDEQKELLRAMLLDRMPVQRAARELVIGASTAYHLRDAFAAELAAEGQALPPPRRPGRVRRTPVRNPSWPPVSSQEMYAFRRLLGTMGFAEAKAHWQDTRREAARAAREAAAMRKLSFEEQLARVASGELGITSGFVRNHLEPRLPVHSSPRSRCETLIDA
;
A
#
# COMPACT_ATOMS: atom_id res chain seq x y z
N MET A 1 29.10 -18.98 22.46
CA MET A 1 29.98 -18.20 23.34
C MET A 1 29.15 -17.57 24.45
N THR A 2 29.16 -18.17 25.63
CA THR A 2 28.52 -17.62 26.83
C THR A 2 29.33 -16.41 27.29
N THR A 3 28.74 -15.22 27.20
CA THR A 3 29.37 -14.00 27.74
C THR A 3 29.64 -14.21 29.23
N PRO A 4 30.87 -13.99 29.72
CA PRO A 4 31.20 -14.20 31.12
C PRO A 4 30.30 -13.32 31.99
N ARG A 5 29.72 -13.95 33.02
CA ARG A 5 28.85 -13.28 33.99
C ARG A 5 29.66 -12.18 34.68
N SER A 6 29.16 -10.94 34.69
CA SER A 6 29.88 -9.82 35.31
C SER A 6 30.20 -10.13 36.78
N ALA A 7 31.43 -9.89 37.20
CA ALA A 7 31.87 -10.08 38.58
C ALA A 7 30.92 -9.40 39.58
N PRO A 8 30.66 -9.99 40.77
CA PRO A 8 29.84 -9.36 41.81
C PRO A 8 30.46 -8.01 42.24
N TRP A 9 29.61 -7.07 42.66
CA TRP A 9 30.07 -5.75 43.14
C TRP A 9 30.64 -5.87 44.55
N THR A 10 31.87 -5.42 44.76
CA THR A 10 32.48 -5.38 46.09
C THR A 10 32.00 -4.15 46.88
N ALA A 11 32.13 -4.21 48.21
CA ALA A 11 31.81 -3.07 49.07
C ALA A 11 32.65 -1.83 48.73
N GLN A 12 33.93 -2.03 48.38
CA GLN A 12 34.84 -0.95 47.98
C GLN A 12 34.40 -0.28 46.68
N GLU A 13 34.04 -1.05 45.66
CA GLU A 13 33.52 -0.49 44.39
C GLU A 13 32.23 0.30 44.61
N ILE A 14 31.35 -0.16 45.51
CA ILE A 14 30.11 0.54 45.87
C ILE A 14 30.41 1.84 46.64
N ALA A 15 31.39 1.84 47.55
CA ALA A 15 31.80 3.03 48.28
C ALA A 15 32.35 4.11 47.32
N ILE A 16 33.22 3.71 46.39
CA ILE A 16 33.75 4.59 45.33
C ILE A 16 32.60 5.15 44.48
N LEU A 17 31.66 4.29 44.07
CA LEU A 17 30.50 4.69 43.28
C LEU A 17 29.62 5.71 44.03
N ARG A 18 29.37 5.53 45.34
CA ARG A 18 28.58 6.47 46.15
C ARG A 18 29.27 7.83 46.31
N ALA A 19 30.58 7.83 46.51
CA ALA A 19 31.35 9.06 46.74
C ALA A 19 31.48 9.92 45.48
N TRP A 20 31.78 9.31 44.33
CA TRP A 20 32.23 10.07 43.15
C TRP A 20 31.19 10.15 42.01
N TYR A 21 30.24 9.22 41.92
CA TYR A 21 29.23 9.22 40.85
C TYR A 21 28.34 10.47 40.83
N PRO A 22 27.93 11.07 41.97
CA PRO A 22 27.12 12.29 41.94
C PRO A 22 27.78 13.47 41.21
N ALA A 23 29.10 13.63 41.35
CA ALA A 23 29.85 14.70 40.73
C ALA A 23 30.32 14.35 39.30
N GLU A 24 30.95 13.18 39.11
CA GLU A 24 31.64 12.81 37.86
C GLU A 24 30.81 11.90 36.94
N GLY A 25 29.71 11.33 37.44
CA GLY A 25 28.86 10.40 36.70
C GLY A 25 29.62 9.16 36.23
N HIS A 26 29.62 8.89 34.93
CA HIS A 26 30.41 7.79 34.35
C HIS A 26 31.89 8.14 34.12
N GLY A 27 32.29 9.40 34.38
CA GLY A 27 33.69 9.82 34.39
C GLY A 27 34.54 9.09 35.43
N ILE A 28 33.91 8.43 36.40
CA ILE A 28 34.59 7.57 37.38
C ILE A 28 35.16 6.27 36.78
N ALA A 29 34.90 5.96 35.50
CA ALA A 29 35.33 4.70 34.88
C ALA A 29 36.83 4.38 35.04
N PRO A 30 37.77 5.35 34.97
CA PRO A 30 39.19 5.10 35.26
C PRO A 30 39.45 4.66 36.71
N ARG A 31 38.59 5.03 37.67
CA ARG A 31 38.71 4.67 39.10
C ARG A 31 38.21 3.25 39.40
N LEU A 32 37.52 2.61 38.45
CA LEU A 32 36.95 1.27 38.58
C LEU A 32 37.36 0.41 37.37
N PRO A 33 38.67 0.09 37.22
CA PRO A 33 39.15 -0.73 36.12
C PRO A 33 38.49 -2.12 36.17
N GLY A 34 37.94 -2.57 35.04
CA GLY A 34 37.17 -3.81 34.94
C GLY A 34 35.65 -3.63 34.97
N ARG A 35 35.14 -2.41 35.23
CA ARG A 35 33.72 -2.08 35.07
C ARG A 35 33.48 -1.25 33.82
N SER A 36 32.57 -1.70 32.97
CA SER A 36 32.12 -0.89 31.83
C SER A 36 31.27 0.29 32.30
N VAL A 37 31.24 1.38 31.52
CA VAL A 37 30.37 2.54 31.74
C VAL A 37 28.91 2.13 31.95
N HIS A 38 28.44 1.14 31.18
CA HIS A 38 27.08 0.62 31.33
C HIS A 38 26.86 -0.05 32.68
N ALA A 39 27.81 -0.85 33.17
CA ALA A 39 27.73 -1.48 34.48
C ALA A 39 27.67 -0.44 35.61
N LEU A 40 28.47 0.62 35.51
CA LEU A 40 28.45 1.75 36.46
C LEU A 40 27.08 2.42 36.51
N GLN A 41 26.52 2.77 35.35
CA GLN A 41 25.19 3.40 35.26
C GLN A 41 24.07 2.50 35.80
N VAL A 42 24.09 1.20 35.47
CA VAL A 42 23.09 0.24 35.96
C VAL A 42 23.18 0.09 37.48
N LYS A 43 24.40 0.01 38.04
CA LYS A 43 24.57 -0.10 39.49
C LYS A 43 24.18 1.19 40.20
N ALA A 44 24.57 2.35 39.68
CA ALA A 44 24.18 3.64 40.24
C ALA A 44 22.66 3.82 40.28
N ASN A 45 21.96 3.47 39.19
CA ASN A 45 20.50 3.45 39.15
C ASN A 45 19.89 2.51 40.20
N LYS A 46 20.45 1.31 40.39
CA LYS A 46 20.01 0.38 41.45
C LYS A 46 20.23 0.92 42.86
N LEU A 47 21.23 1.78 43.04
CA LEU A 47 21.54 2.45 44.30
C LEU A 47 20.79 3.77 44.47
N GLY A 48 19.98 4.21 43.49
CA GLY A 48 19.27 5.47 43.52
C GLY A 48 20.16 6.71 43.38
N LEU A 49 21.39 6.55 42.89
CA LEU A 49 22.34 7.66 42.74
C LEU A 49 22.00 8.50 41.50
N THR A 50 21.87 9.81 41.69
CA THR A 50 21.76 10.81 40.62
C THR A 50 23.12 11.44 40.36
N THR A 51 23.30 12.07 39.20
CA THR A 51 24.55 12.75 38.84
C THR A 51 24.26 14.11 38.21
N ALA A 52 25.08 15.11 38.52
CA ALA A 52 25.05 16.42 37.88
C ALA A 52 25.79 16.41 36.53
N HIS A 53 26.66 15.43 36.30
CA HIS A 53 27.46 15.32 35.09
C HIS A 53 26.58 15.07 33.85
N ARG A 54 26.72 15.93 32.84
CA ARG A 54 26.02 15.78 31.55
C ARG A 54 27.03 15.48 30.43
N SER A 55 26.98 14.27 29.88
CA SER A 55 27.76 13.93 28.68
C SER A 55 27.23 14.66 27.45
N SER A 56 28.13 14.97 26.52
CA SER A 56 27.76 15.40 25.17
C SER A 56 26.99 14.29 24.43
N ALA A 57 26.24 14.68 23.40
CA ALA A 57 25.57 13.71 22.54
C ALA A 57 26.58 12.72 21.94
N PRO A 58 26.31 11.40 21.95
CA PRO A 58 27.17 10.44 21.27
C PRO A 58 27.15 10.72 19.76
N LYS A 59 28.34 10.81 19.16
CA LYS A 59 28.47 10.92 17.70
C LYS A 59 28.07 9.60 17.05
N SER A 60 27.28 9.67 15.97
CA SER A 60 26.89 8.48 15.20
C SER A 60 28.14 7.81 14.62
N ARG A 61 28.21 6.48 14.60
CA ARG A 61 29.29 5.79 13.87
C ARG A 61 29.09 5.82 12.35
N LEU A 62 27.85 6.04 11.91
CA LEU A 62 27.46 6.12 10.52
C LEU A 62 27.29 7.60 10.15
N GLN A 63 28.26 8.16 9.43
CA GLN A 63 28.34 9.56 9.00
C GLN A 63 29.02 9.67 7.62
N GLY A 64 28.93 10.84 6.98
CA GLY A 64 29.57 11.11 5.68
C GLY A 64 29.18 10.11 4.60
N GLU A 65 30.15 9.70 3.77
CA GLU A 65 29.94 8.78 2.66
C GLU A 65 29.31 7.44 3.09
N ALA A 66 29.68 6.91 4.26
CA ALA A 66 29.09 5.68 4.78
C ALA A 66 27.59 5.83 5.10
N LEU A 67 27.17 7.02 5.55
CA LEU A 67 25.75 7.31 5.74
C LEU A 67 25.03 7.47 4.41
N ASP A 68 25.67 8.10 3.43
CA ASP A 68 25.08 8.29 2.10
C ASP A 68 24.86 6.94 1.40
N GLU A 69 25.82 6.03 1.51
CA GLU A 69 25.71 4.66 1.00
C GLU A 69 24.63 3.86 1.75
N ALA A 70 24.56 3.99 3.08
CA ALA A 70 23.49 3.35 3.85
C ALA A 70 22.08 3.84 3.45
N VAL A 71 21.95 5.12 3.09
CA VAL A 71 20.68 5.66 2.56
C VAL A 71 20.40 5.10 1.17
N ARG A 72 21.40 5.01 0.28
CA ARG A 72 21.25 4.41 -1.06
C ARG A 72 20.78 2.95 -0.96
N LEU A 73 21.46 2.13 -0.15
CA LEU A 73 21.08 0.73 0.10
C LEU A 73 19.64 0.62 0.62
N ARG A 74 19.19 1.59 1.41
CA ARG A 74 17.81 1.61 1.93
C ARG A 74 16.78 1.97 0.86
N GLU A 75 16.98 3.06 0.11
CA GLU A 75 15.95 3.56 -0.80
C GLU A 75 15.96 2.86 -2.16
N VAL A 76 17.13 2.45 -2.66
CA VAL A 76 17.29 1.83 -3.99
C VAL A 76 17.18 0.31 -3.90
N GLU A 77 17.96 -0.30 -3.01
CA GLU A 77 18.03 -1.76 -2.90
C GLU A 77 17.05 -2.34 -1.85
N ASN A 78 16.32 -1.47 -1.15
CA ASN A 78 15.33 -1.84 -0.15
C ASN A 78 15.88 -2.71 0.99
N TRP A 79 17.14 -2.48 1.39
CA TRP A 79 17.77 -3.22 2.47
C TRP A 79 17.10 -2.94 3.83
N SER A 80 17.03 -3.98 4.65
CA SER A 80 16.57 -3.85 6.04
C SER A 80 17.61 -3.13 6.91
N PHE A 81 17.17 -2.43 7.97
CA PHE A 81 18.10 -1.81 8.93
C PHE A 81 19.03 -2.82 9.61
N SER A 82 18.60 -4.07 9.75
CA SER A 82 19.45 -5.15 10.26
C SER A 82 20.57 -5.51 9.29
N ALA A 83 20.26 -5.59 7.99
CA ALA A 83 21.25 -5.83 6.93
C ALA A 83 22.27 -4.69 6.84
N ILE A 84 21.78 -3.44 6.83
CA ILE A 84 22.62 -2.23 6.86
C ILE A 84 23.52 -2.24 8.11
N GLY A 85 22.95 -2.53 9.29
CA GLY A 85 23.73 -2.60 10.52
C GLY A 85 24.88 -3.62 10.44
N LYS A 86 24.61 -4.83 9.92
CA LYS A 86 25.64 -5.86 9.71
C LYS A 86 26.72 -5.40 8.73
N HIS A 87 26.33 -4.78 7.62
CA HIS A 87 27.25 -4.31 6.60
C HIS A 87 28.24 -3.25 7.12
N PHE A 88 27.74 -2.30 7.92
CA PHE A 88 28.57 -1.22 8.47
C PHE A 88 29.12 -1.48 9.88
N GLY A 89 28.93 -2.70 10.43
CA GLY A 89 29.39 -3.03 11.79
C GLY A 89 28.73 -2.21 12.91
N VAL A 90 27.50 -1.75 12.70
CA VAL A 90 26.72 -0.98 13.69
C VAL A 90 25.45 -1.72 14.09
N CYS A 91 24.93 -1.45 15.29
CA CYS A 91 23.66 -2.06 15.69
C CYS A 91 22.49 -1.52 14.87
N GLU A 92 21.44 -2.33 14.70
CA GLU A 92 20.24 -2.00 13.92
C GLU A 92 19.61 -0.66 14.36
N ALA A 93 19.55 -0.40 15.67
CA ALA A 93 18.99 0.84 16.20
C ALA A 93 19.81 2.07 15.77
N SER A 94 21.14 1.96 15.77
CA SER A 94 22.03 3.04 15.32
C SER A 94 21.89 3.28 13.82
N ALA A 95 21.89 2.22 13.01
CA ALA A 95 21.64 2.33 11.57
C ALA A 95 20.28 2.97 11.28
N SER A 96 19.22 2.50 11.95
CA SER A 96 17.86 3.02 11.80
C SER A 96 17.77 4.50 12.15
N ASN A 97 18.34 4.92 13.29
CA ASN A 97 18.30 6.31 13.72
C ASN A 97 19.08 7.23 12.77
N ALA A 98 20.27 6.82 12.35
CA ALA A 98 21.11 7.61 11.44
C ALA A 98 20.45 7.78 10.07
N VAL A 99 20.01 6.67 9.46
CA VAL A 99 19.35 6.68 8.15
C VAL A 99 18.02 7.43 8.21
N THR A 100 17.21 7.25 9.25
CA THR A 100 15.94 7.99 9.40
C THR A 100 16.15 9.49 9.51
N THR A 101 17.19 9.91 10.24
CA THR A 101 17.53 11.34 10.37
C THR A 101 18.02 11.92 9.04
N ALA A 102 18.86 11.19 8.30
CA ALA A 102 19.31 11.59 6.96
C ALA A 102 18.15 11.68 5.96
N LEU A 103 17.24 10.69 5.97
CA LEU A 103 16.06 10.67 5.12
C LEU A 103 15.11 11.82 5.41
N CYS A 104 14.98 12.24 6.67
CA CYS A 104 14.17 13.41 7.05
C CYS A 104 14.62 14.64 6.25
N VAL A 105 15.92 14.94 6.28
CA VAL A 105 16.50 16.10 5.59
C VAL A 105 16.37 15.96 4.07
N ARG A 106 16.74 14.79 3.51
CA ARG A 106 16.66 14.53 2.06
C ARG A 106 15.25 14.62 1.49
N ARG A 107 14.22 14.37 2.31
CA ARG A 107 12.80 14.50 1.93
C ARG A 107 12.27 15.93 2.13
N GLY A 108 13.12 16.90 2.43
CA GLY A 108 12.76 18.30 2.64
C GLY A 108 12.15 18.61 4.00
N TYR A 109 12.24 17.69 4.97
CA TYR A 109 11.74 17.93 6.33
C TYR A 109 12.86 18.35 7.28
N ARG A 110 12.52 19.23 8.22
CA ARG A 110 13.44 19.66 9.29
C ARG A 110 13.39 18.69 10.48
N PRO A 111 14.51 18.08 10.90
CA PRO A 111 14.56 17.30 12.13
C PRO A 111 14.09 18.09 13.36
N ALA A 112 13.60 17.40 14.39
CA ALA A 112 13.23 18.03 15.65
C ALA A 112 14.47 18.55 16.38
N GLU A 113 14.37 19.75 16.96
CA GLU A 113 15.52 20.41 17.60
C GLU A 113 16.02 19.59 18.80
N ARG A 114 17.35 19.53 18.95
CA ARG A 114 18.03 18.82 20.04
C ARG A 114 19.06 19.73 20.70
N ASP A 115 19.25 19.52 22.00
CA ASP A 115 20.31 20.18 22.76
C ASP A 115 21.69 19.53 22.47
N GLN A 116 22.74 20.14 23.02
CA GLN A 116 24.13 19.64 22.93
C GLN A 116 24.32 18.22 23.55
N HIS A 117 23.36 17.76 24.34
CA HIS A 117 23.35 16.43 24.97
C HIS A 117 22.51 15.42 24.16
N GLY A 118 21.95 15.84 23.03
CA GLY A 118 21.16 15.00 22.12
C GLY A 118 19.72 14.78 22.57
N ARG A 119 19.23 15.49 23.59
CA ARG A 119 17.84 15.45 24.05
C ARG A 119 17.00 16.41 23.20
N LEU A 120 15.72 16.10 23.01
CA LEU A 120 14.82 17.02 22.32
C LEU A 120 14.62 18.30 23.15
N THR A 121 14.71 19.45 22.51
CA THR A 121 14.37 20.74 23.13
C THR A 121 12.87 20.84 23.36
N VAL A 122 12.43 21.89 24.04
CA VAL A 122 11.00 22.18 24.24
C VAL A 122 10.28 22.30 22.90
N GLU A 123 10.83 23.08 21.97
CA GLU A 123 10.31 23.24 20.61
C GLU A 123 10.20 21.90 19.86
N GLY A 124 11.24 21.07 19.94
CA GLY A 124 11.25 19.75 19.32
C GLY A 124 10.19 18.81 19.89
N ILE A 125 9.95 18.88 21.21
CA ILE A 125 8.88 18.16 21.88
C ILE A 125 7.51 18.68 21.45
N GLU A 126 7.32 19.99 21.32
CA GLU A 126 6.05 20.59 20.89
C GLU A 126 5.69 20.20 19.45
N ARG A 127 6.65 20.24 18.52
CA ARG A 127 6.46 19.76 17.15
C ARG A 127 6.05 18.29 17.11
N LEU A 128 6.69 17.46 17.95
CA LEU A 128 6.34 16.05 18.07
C LEU A 128 4.93 15.86 18.67
N ARG A 129 4.56 16.62 19.70
CA ARG A 129 3.22 16.61 20.30
C ARG A 129 2.14 17.07 19.32
N TYR A 130 2.44 18.09 18.51
CA TYR A 130 1.55 18.55 17.45
C TYR A 130 1.29 17.44 16.43
N ALA A 131 2.33 16.76 15.96
CA ALA A 131 2.22 15.63 15.05
C ALA A 131 1.38 14.47 15.63
N LEU A 132 1.56 14.19 16.94
CA LEU A 132 0.75 13.22 17.67
C LEU A 132 -0.71 13.63 17.78
N LYS A 133 -0.99 14.91 18.06
CA LYS A 133 -2.34 15.48 18.17
C LYS A 133 -3.08 15.45 16.83
N LYS A 134 -2.36 15.65 15.72
CA LYS A 134 -2.89 15.48 14.36
C LYS A 134 -3.14 14.01 13.99
N GLY A 135 -2.78 13.06 14.85
CA GLY A 135 -3.02 11.63 14.61
C GLY A 135 -2.14 11.04 13.50
N LEU A 136 -0.98 11.64 13.20
CA LEU A 136 -0.06 11.10 12.20
C LEU A 136 0.42 9.69 12.57
N LYS A 137 0.74 8.86 11.56
CA LYS A 137 1.27 7.52 11.79
C LYS A 137 2.66 7.62 12.38
N GLY A 138 3.01 6.68 13.27
CA GLY A 138 4.32 6.71 13.93
C GLY A 138 5.51 6.70 12.97
N ILE A 139 5.38 6.07 11.79
CA ILE A 139 6.43 6.08 10.76
C ILE A 139 6.56 7.46 10.09
N ASP A 140 5.45 8.12 9.82
CA ASP A 140 5.43 9.45 9.22
C ASP A 140 6.07 10.47 10.18
N ILE A 141 5.80 10.34 11.48
CA ILE A 141 6.42 11.19 12.51
C ILE A 141 7.94 10.99 12.54
N GLN A 142 8.42 9.74 12.48
CA GLN A 142 9.85 9.44 12.44
C GLN A 142 10.53 10.08 11.23
N LEU A 143 9.94 9.93 10.05
CA LEU A 143 10.47 10.45 8.79
C LEU A 143 10.39 11.97 8.69
N ARG A 144 9.37 12.61 9.27
CA ARG A 144 9.20 14.08 9.23
C ARG A 144 9.99 14.84 10.28
N LEU A 145 10.35 14.18 11.38
CA LEU A 145 11.02 14.83 12.51
C LEU A 145 12.42 14.25 12.80
N GLY A 146 12.88 13.24 12.06
CA GLY A 146 14.17 12.60 12.31
C GLY A 146 14.29 12.02 13.72
N VAL A 147 13.19 11.47 14.24
CA VAL A 147 13.13 10.88 15.59
C VAL A 147 13.00 9.37 15.51
N SER A 148 13.43 8.67 16.57
CA SER A 148 13.32 7.21 16.63
C SER A 148 11.90 6.74 16.96
N ALA A 149 11.54 5.52 16.54
CA ALA A 149 10.26 4.89 16.91
C ALA A 149 10.04 4.84 18.44
N ALA A 150 11.12 4.61 19.19
CA ALA A 150 11.10 4.59 20.64
C ALA A 150 10.74 5.97 21.22
N CYS A 151 11.35 7.03 20.69
CA CYS A 151 11.06 8.41 21.09
C CYS A 151 9.59 8.77 20.84
N VAL A 152 9.05 8.49 19.65
CA VAL A 152 7.63 8.72 19.33
C VAL A 152 6.71 7.97 20.30
N SER A 153 7.02 6.71 20.58
CA SER A 153 6.22 5.86 21.46
C SER A 153 6.26 6.34 22.91
N GLU A 154 7.42 6.78 23.38
CA GLU A 154 7.61 7.32 24.72
C GLU A 154 6.87 8.64 24.90
N GLN A 155 7.02 9.56 23.95
CA GLN A 155 6.39 10.88 24.01
C GLN A 155 4.87 10.79 23.91
N ARG A 156 4.34 9.84 23.13
CA ARG A 156 2.90 9.52 23.16
C ARG A 156 2.43 9.08 24.55
N ARG A 157 3.19 8.20 25.23
CA ARG A 157 2.84 7.74 26.59
C ARG A 157 2.90 8.87 27.61
N ARG A 158 3.97 9.67 27.58
CA ARG A 158 4.15 10.82 28.47
C ARG A 158 3.03 11.85 28.27
N TYR A 159 2.76 12.22 27.03
CA TYR A 159 1.75 13.22 26.73
C TYR A 159 0.33 12.74 27.05
N ASN A 160 -0.01 11.47 26.80
CA ASN A 160 -1.28 10.91 27.26
C ASN A 160 -1.44 10.95 28.79
N ARG A 161 -0.37 10.69 29.55
CA ARG A 161 -0.39 10.80 31.01
C ARG A 161 -0.65 12.23 31.46
N GLU A 162 -0.01 13.21 30.82
CA GLU A 162 -0.26 14.64 31.08
C GLU A 162 -1.68 15.07 30.72
N LEU A 163 -2.23 14.60 29.59
CA LEU A 163 -3.60 14.88 29.20
C LEU A 163 -4.60 14.31 30.21
N LEU A 164 -4.39 13.06 30.64
CA LEU A 164 -5.21 12.41 31.65
C LEU A 164 -5.17 13.16 32.98
N ALA A 165 -3.97 13.55 33.43
CA ALA A 165 -3.80 14.34 34.67
C ALA A 165 -4.49 15.71 34.60
N ARG A 166 -4.69 16.27 33.40
CA ARG A 166 -5.39 17.53 33.15
C ARG A 166 -6.88 17.34 32.84
N GLY A 167 -7.42 16.12 32.96
CA GLY A 167 -8.82 15.82 32.60
C GLY A 167 -9.16 15.97 31.12
N LYS A 168 -8.14 15.95 30.24
CA LYS A 168 -8.32 16.12 28.78
C LYS A 168 -8.40 14.75 28.08
N ALA A 169 -9.11 14.74 26.94
CA ALA A 169 -9.16 13.58 26.08
C ALA A 169 -7.76 13.11 25.64
N LEU A 170 -7.58 11.79 25.55
CA LEU A 170 -6.33 11.17 25.11
C LEU A 170 -6.03 11.48 23.63
N LEU A 171 -4.77 11.32 23.24
CA LEU A 171 -4.36 11.48 21.85
C LEU A 171 -5.11 10.51 20.92
N PRO A 172 -5.43 10.95 19.68
CA PRO A 172 -6.07 10.08 18.71
C PRO A 172 -5.17 8.88 18.36
N PRO A 173 -5.76 7.75 17.94
CA PRO A 173 -4.99 6.60 17.48
C PRO A 173 -4.09 7.00 16.30
N PRO A 174 -2.88 6.42 16.18
CA PRO A 174 -2.00 6.70 15.04
C PRO A 174 -2.70 6.38 13.71
N GLY A 175 -2.53 7.25 12.71
CA GLY A 175 -3.18 7.12 11.41
C GLY A 175 -4.68 7.43 11.41
N GLY A 176 -5.19 8.17 12.40
CA GLY A 176 -6.60 8.55 12.47
C GLY A 176 -7.57 7.36 12.62
N GLY A 177 -7.09 6.22 13.14
CA GLY A 177 -7.88 5.00 13.29
C GLY A 177 -7.85 4.07 12.07
N GLN A 178 -7.20 4.46 10.97
CA GLN A 178 -7.00 3.56 9.83
C GLN A 178 -6.14 2.35 10.22
N ALA A 179 -6.53 1.16 9.77
CA ALA A 179 -5.73 -0.04 9.97
C ALA A 179 -4.46 0.00 9.12
N TYR A 180 -3.29 0.01 9.76
CA TYR A 180 -1.99 -0.07 9.10
C TYR A 180 -1.12 -1.17 9.73
N SER A 181 0.02 -1.47 9.11
CA SER A 181 0.95 -2.55 9.50
C SER A 181 1.43 -2.50 10.96
N GLY A 182 1.48 -1.30 11.54
CA GLY A 182 1.91 -1.04 12.91
C GLY A 182 0.76 -0.82 13.91
N ALA A 183 -0.50 -0.90 13.49
CA ALA A 183 -1.63 -0.76 14.40
C ALA A 183 -1.69 -1.93 15.38
N ARG A 184 -1.94 -1.65 16.67
CA ARG A 184 -2.10 -2.69 17.68
C ARG A 184 -3.43 -3.40 17.48
N LEU A 185 -3.38 -4.73 17.29
CA LEU A 185 -4.56 -5.58 17.20
C LEU A 185 -4.94 -6.12 18.58
N SER A 186 -6.24 -6.05 18.91
CA SER A 186 -6.79 -6.66 20.12
C SER A 186 -6.65 -8.19 20.09
N PRO A 187 -6.60 -8.87 21.25
CA PRO A 187 -6.54 -10.33 21.31
C PRO A 187 -7.71 -11.00 20.58
N ALA A 188 -8.94 -10.48 20.74
CA ALA A 188 -10.12 -10.97 20.05
C ALA A 188 -9.97 -10.89 18.51
N LYS A 189 -9.49 -9.75 18.00
CA LYS A 189 -9.28 -9.56 16.56
C LYS A 189 -8.19 -10.50 16.01
N ARG A 190 -7.14 -10.78 16.79
CA ARG A 190 -6.12 -11.77 16.41
C ARG A 190 -6.71 -13.18 16.34
N LYS A 191 -7.53 -13.57 17.32
CA LYS A 191 -8.21 -14.87 17.35
C LYS A 191 -9.14 -15.03 16.14
N GLN A 192 -9.90 -13.99 15.79
CA GLN A 192 -10.73 -13.96 14.58
C GLN A 192 -9.88 -14.20 13.31
N VAL A 193 -8.75 -13.50 13.16
CA VAL A 193 -7.83 -13.69 12.01
C VAL A 193 -7.27 -15.11 11.97
N GLU A 194 -6.88 -15.69 13.11
CA GLU A 194 -6.38 -17.06 13.19
C GLU A 194 -7.45 -18.09 12.82
N GLN A 195 -8.69 -17.91 13.27
CA GLN A 195 -9.82 -18.78 12.89
C GLN A 195 -10.06 -18.77 11.38
N LEU A 196 -10.01 -17.59 10.74
CA LEU A 196 -10.17 -17.51 9.28
C LEU A 196 -9.03 -18.22 8.52
N PHE A 197 -7.79 -18.19 9.06
CA PHE A 197 -6.70 -18.98 8.49
C PHE A 197 -6.94 -20.49 8.63
N LEU A 198 -7.53 -20.94 9.75
CA LEU A 198 -7.91 -22.33 9.97
C LEU A 198 -9.11 -22.76 9.09
N GLN A 199 -9.96 -21.83 8.67
CA GLN A 199 -10.97 -22.08 7.63
C GLN A 199 -10.38 -22.17 6.22
N GLY A 200 -9.06 -22.09 6.07
CA GLY A 200 -8.40 -22.17 4.77
C GLY A 200 -8.46 -20.89 3.95
N LEU A 201 -8.82 -19.73 4.53
CA LEU A 201 -8.78 -18.46 3.81
C LEU A 201 -7.35 -17.95 3.62
N GLY A 202 -7.11 -17.26 2.50
CA GLY A 202 -5.83 -16.62 2.19
C GLY A 202 -5.68 -15.25 2.86
N THR A 203 -4.44 -14.78 3.00
CA THR A 203 -4.09 -13.51 3.65
C THR A 203 -4.84 -12.30 3.08
N GLN A 204 -5.06 -12.25 1.76
CA GLN A 204 -5.79 -11.16 1.13
C GLN A 204 -7.26 -11.14 1.54
N LYS A 205 -7.96 -12.27 1.40
CA LYS A 205 -9.38 -12.38 1.80
C LYS A 205 -9.54 -12.02 3.27
N ILE A 206 -8.67 -12.54 4.14
CA ILE A 206 -8.73 -12.25 5.56
C ILE A 206 -8.55 -10.75 5.85
N ALA A 207 -7.65 -10.06 5.14
CA ALA A 207 -7.48 -8.63 5.28
C ALA A 207 -8.75 -7.87 4.88
N GLU A 208 -9.39 -8.25 3.77
CA GLU A 208 -10.66 -7.68 3.30
C GLU A 208 -11.81 -7.94 4.30
N HIS A 209 -11.96 -9.18 4.80
CA HIS A 209 -13.02 -9.55 5.76
C HIS A 209 -12.86 -8.90 7.14
N THR A 210 -11.62 -8.71 7.61
CA THR A 210 -11.37 -8.26 8.98
C THR A 210 -11.03 -6.78 9.07
N GLY A 211 -10.73 -6.12 7.95
CA GLY A 211 -10.17 -4.76 7.92
C GLY A 211 -8.74 -4.68 8.47
N VAL A 212 -8.08 -5.81 8.72
CA VAL A 212 -6.70 -5.86 9.24
C VAL A 212 -5.72 -5.74 8.08
N SER A 213 -4.63 -4.99 8.27
CA SER A 213 -3.63 -4.84 7.21
C SER A 213 -3.02 -6.18 6.76
N ARG A 214 -2.75 -6.33 5.46
CA ARG A 214 -2.16 -7.54 4.87
C ARG A 214 -0.88 -7.99 5.59
N THR A 215 0.00 -7.04 5.92
CA THR A 215 1.24 -7.32 6.65
C THR A 215 0.99 -7.87 8.06
N SER A 216 -0.04 -7.37 8.75
CA SER A 216 -0.41 -7.88 10.07
C SER A 216 -0.97 -9.31 9.96
N CYS A 217 -1.81 -9.58 8.95
CA CYS A 217 -2.29 -10.93 8.65
C CYS A 217 -1.12 -11.89 8.35
N THR A 218 -0.12 -11.48 7.57
CA THR A 218 1.08 -12.29 7.31
C THR A 218 1.84 -12.61 8.59
N ARG A 219 2.05 -11.62 9.48
CA ARG A 219 2.74 -11.85 10.76
C ARG A 219 1.97 -12.81 11.67
N ILE A 220 0.63 -12.71 11.69
CA ILE A 220 -0.23 -13.64 12.43
C ILE A 220 -0.11 -15.04 11.83
N ARG A 221 -0.18 -15.17 10.50
CA ARG A 221 0.01 -16.45 9.79
C ARG A 221 1.34 -17.11 10.13
N THR A 222 2.46 -16.38 10.08
CA THR A 222 3.79 -16.92 10.40
C THR A 222 3.86 -17.44 11.84
N ARG A 223 3.23 -16.75 12.80
CA ARG A 223 3.19 -17.19 14.20
C ARG A 223 2.29 -18.41 14.38
N LEU A 224 1.11 -18.40 13.77
CA LEU A 224 0.18 -19.52 13.77
C LEU A 224 0.85 -20.77 13.19
N PHE A 225 1.46 -20.65 12.00
CA PHE A 225 2.19 -21.74 11.35
C PHE A 225 3.31 -22.30 12.24
N ARG A 226 4.15 -21.45 12.84
CA ARG A 226 5.20 -21.90 13.77
C ARG A 226 4.63 -22.63 14.99
N ARG A 227 3.45 -22.25 15.46
CA ARG A 227 2.79 -22.90 16.61
C ARG A 227 2.18 -24.25 16.22
N LEU A 228 1.52 -24.34 15.07
CA LEU A 228 0.96 -25.59 14.53
C LEU A 228 2.07 -26.60 14.24
N ARG A 229 3.15 -26.16 13.57
CA ARG A 229 4.30 -27.01 13.25
C ARG A 229 4.93 -27.65 14.49
N ARG A 230 4.99 -26.95 15.63
CA ARG A 230 5.49 -27.52 16.90
C ARG A 230 4.60 -28.64 17.45
N ARG A 231 3.32 -28.67 17.06
CA ARG A 231 2.35 -29.70 17.42
C ARG A 231 2.25 -30.82 16.37
N GLY A 232 3.04 -30.75 15.30
CA GLY A 232 2.92 -31.66 14.16
C GLY A 232 1.72 -31.36 13.25
N GLU A 233 0.99 -30.27 13.49
CA GLU A 233 -0.17 -29.86 12.69
C GLU A 233 0.26 -28.95 11.52
N VAL A 234 -0.45 -29.04 10.40
CA VAL A 234 -0.27 -28.15 9.23
C VAL A 234 -1.42 -27.16 9.12
N LEU A 235 -1.13 -25.98 8.54
CA LEU A 235 -2.18 -25.01 8.28
C LEU A 235 -3.07 -25.54 7.13
N PRO A 236 -4.40 -25.47 7.24
CA PRO A 236 -5.30 -25.96 6.20
C PRO A 236 -4.98 -25.37 4.80
N GLY A 237 -4.84 -26.27 3.83
CA GLY A 237 -4.44 -25.98 2.45
C GLY A 237 -2.95 -25.65 2.24
N CYS A 238 -2.11 -25.85 3.25
CA CYS A 238 -0.66 -25.66 3.16
C CYS A 238 0.10 -26.97 3.39
N ASP A 239 1.30 -27.08 2.81
CA ASP A 239 2.23 -28.18 3.09
C ASP A 239 2.97 -28.01 4.44
N ALA A 240 3.83 -28.97 4.77
CA ALA A 240 4.67 -28.94 5.97
C ALA A 240 5.66 -27.76 6.01
N ALA A 241 5.98 -27.16 4.85
CA ALA A 241 6.81 -25.96 4.74
C ALA A 241 6.00 -24.66 4.92
N GLY A 242 4.67 -24.74 4.97
CA GLY A 242 3.76 -23.61 5.09
C GLY A 242 3.48 -22.91 3.76
N VAL A 243 3.86 -23.53 2.64
CA VAL A 243 3.49 -23.12 1.29
C VAL A 243 2.07 -23.59 1.02
N ARG A 244 1.26 -22.70 0.45
CA ARG A 244 -0.16 -22.96 0.23
C ARG A 244 -0.35 -23.57 -1.16
N HIS A 245 -0.93 -24.77 -1.22
CA HIS A 245 -1.23 -25.48 -2.46
C HIS A 245 -2.73 -25.55 -2.74
N VAL A 246 -3.55 -25.54 -1.69
CA VAL A 246 -5.01 -25.57 -1.81
C VAL A 246 -5.60 -24.26 -1.29
N HIS A 247 -6.36 -23.59 -2.15
CA HIS A 247 -7.15 -22.43 -1.77
C HIS A 247 -8.61 -22.86 -1.61
N ALA A 248 -9.28 -22.38 -0.57
CA ALA A 248 -10.73 -22.53 -0.47
C ALA A 248 -11.40 -21.97 -1.72
N GLU A 249 -12.38 -22.71 -2.24
CA GLU A 249 -13.16 -22.37 -3.43
C GLU A 249 -13.66 -20.92 -3.37
N SER A 250 -13.72 -20.29 -4.54
CA SER A 250 -14.22 -18.93 -4.69
C SER A 250 -14.54 -18.62 -6.13
N ALA A 251 -15.20 -17.49 -6.35
CA ALA A 251 -15.45 -16.92 -7.67
C ALA A 251 -14.18 -16.67 -8.54
N ARG A 252 -12.97 -16.98 -8.07
CA ARG A 252 -11.75 -16.97 -8.87
C ARG A 252 -11.44 -18.32 -9.54
N PHE A 253 -12.05 -19.41 -9.08
CA PHE A 253 -11.91 -20.72 -9.69
C PHE A 253 -12.77 -20.82 -10.95
N VAL A 254 -12.36 -21.72 -11.84
CA VAL A 254 -13.15 -22.12 -13.01
C VAL A 254 -14.04 -23.26 -12.55
N THR A 255 -15.35 -23.14 -12.73
CA THR A 255 -16.32 -24.17 -12.34
C THR A 255 -16.14 -25.42 -13.21
N ASP A 256 -16.65 -26.57 -12.76
CA ASP A 256 -16.57 -27.79 -13.54
C ASP A 256 -17.38 -27.68 -14.85
N GLU A 257 -18.55 -27.04 -14.80
CA GLU A 257 -19.34 -26.68 -16.00
C GLU A 257 -18.50 -25.85 -17.01
N GLN A 258 -17.73 -24.85 -16.54
CA GLN A 258 -16.85 -24.08 -17.42
C GLN A 258 -15.72 -24.93 -18.01
N LYS A 259 -15.19 -25.91 -17.27
CA LYS A 259 -14.16 -26.83 -17.78
C LYS A 259 -14.73 -27.75 -18.86
N GLU A 260 -15.92 -28.30 -18.64
CA GLU A 260 -16.64 -29.14 -19.60
C GLU A 260 -16.95 -28.38 -20.90
N LEU A 261 -17.51 -27.16 -20.77
CA LEU A 261 -17.76 -26.29 -21.92
C LEU A 261 -16.45 -25.95 -22.66
N LEU A 262 -15.34 -25.73 -21.93
CA LEU A 262 -14.05 -25.48 -22.56
C LEU A 262 -13.58 -26.69 -23.36
N ARG A 263 -13.68 -27.91 -22.80
CA ARG A 263 -13.34 -29.16 -23.50
C ARG A 263 -14.16 -29.31 -24.77
N ALA A 264 -15.48 -29.11 -24.70
CA ALA A 264 -16.38 -29.17 -25.85
C ALA A 264 -15.99 -28.16 -26.95
N MET A 265 -15.69 -26.90 -26.58
CA MET A 265 -15.25 -25.88 -27.54
C MET A 265 -13.90 -26.21 -28.19
N LEU A 266 -12.97 -26.82 -27.44
CA LEU A 266 -11.67 -27.24 -27.98
C LEU A 266 -11.82 -28.40 -28.97
N LEU A 267 -12.72 -29.35 -28.70
CA LEU A 267 -13.06 -30.44 -29.63
C LEU A 267 -13.72 -29.92 -30.92
N ASP A 268 -14.54 -28.87 -30.82
CA ASP A 268 -15.07 -28.12 -31.98
C ASP A 268 -14.01 -27.25 -32.68
N ARG A 269 -12.72 -27.43 -32.32
CA ARG A 269 -11.57 -26.76 -32.90
C ARG A 269 -11.61 -25.24 -32.71
N MET A 270 -12.29 -24.73 -31.68
CA MET A 270 -12.25 -23.31 -31.35
C MET A 270 -10.86 -22.93 -30.80
N PRO A 271 -10.27 -21.80 -31.25
CA PRO A 271 -9.03 -21.31 -30.66
C PRO A 271 -9.16 -21.05 -29.15
N VAL A 272 -8.17 -21.51 -28.37
CA VAL A 272 -8.14 -21.42 -26.90
C VAL A 272 -8.47 -20.03 -26.39
N GLN A 273 -7.88 -18.97 -26.97
CA GLN A 273 -8.13 -17.60 -26.54
C GLN A 273 -9.59 -17.17 -26.75
N ARG A 274 -10.22 -17.66 -27.82
CA ARG A 274 -11.63 -17.35 -28.12
C ARG A 274 -12.54 -18.09 -27.13
N ALA A 275 -12.30 -19.39 -26.93
CA ALA A 275 -13.04 -20.19 -25.95
C ALA A 275 -12.89 -19.62 -24.53
N ALA A 276 -11.67 -19.23 -24.14
CA ALA A 276 -11.41 -18.61 -22.85
C ALA A 276 -12.20 -17.31 -22.64
N ARG A 277 -12.27 -16.46 -23.68
CA ARG A 277 -13.06 -15.23 -23.64
C ARG A 277 -14.55 -15.52 -23.56
N GLU A 278 -15.05 -16.47 -24.35
CA GLU A 278 -16.46 -16.89 -24.35
C GLU A 278 -16.89 -17.57 -23.06
N LEU A 279 -15.97 -18.17 -22.31
CA LEU A 279 -16.26 -18.84 -21.04
C LEU A 279 -15.84 -18.02 -19.82
N VAL A 280 -15.34 -16.80 -20.01
CA VAL A 280 -14.86 -15.92 -18.93
C VAL A 280 -13.75 -16.60 -18.09
N ILE A 281 -12.87 -17.35 -18.78
CA ILE A 281 -11.69 -18.01 -18.24
C ILE A 281 -10.46 -17.14 -18.53
N GLY A 282 -9.54 -17.04 -17.56
CA GLY A 282 -8.29 -16.32 -17.76
C GLY A 282 -7.40 -17.04 -18.78
N ALA A 283 -6.72 -16.32 -19.65
CA ALA A 283 -5.96 -16.90 -20.76
C ALA A 283 -4.97 -17.98 -20.29
N SER A 284 -4.12 -17.69 -19.30
CA SER A 284 -3.16 -18.65 -18.76
C SER A 284 -3.85 -19.91 -18.21
N THR A 285 -4.94 -19.74 -17.46
CA THR A 285 -5.72 -20.87 -16.93
C THR A 285 -6.31 -21.73 -18.04
N ALA A 286 -6.83 -21.11 -19.12
CA ALA A 286 -7.37 -21.85 -20.25
C ALA A 286 -6.29 -22.66 -20.98
N TYR A 287 -5.08 -22.14 -21.12
CA TYR A 287 -3.96 -22.88 -21.70
C TYR A 287 -3.55 -24.07 -20.82
N HIS A 288 -3.47 -23.91 -19.49
CA HIS A 288 -3.22 -25.03 -18.59
C HIS A 288 -4.30 -26.11 -18.67
N LEU A 289 -5.58 -25.71 -18.73
CA LEU A 289 -6.70 -26.65 -18.89
C LEU A 289 -6.64 -27.37 -20.24
N ARG A 290 -6.28 -26.68 -21.32
CA ARG A 290 -6.03 -27.29 -22.64
C ARG A 290 -4.92 -28.33 -22.56
N ASP A 291 -3.79 -28.00 -21.92
CA ASP A 291 -2.63 -28.91 -21.84
C ASP A 291 -2.94 -30.15 -21.02
N ALA A 292 -3.65 -29.99 -19.90
CA ALA A 292 -4.15 -31.12 -19.13
C ALA A 292 -5.09 -32.00 -19.96
N PHE A 293 -6.05 -31.40 -20.67
CA PHE A 293 -6.97 -32.14 -21.53
C PHE A 293 -6.28 -32.83 -22.72
N ALA A 294 -5.27 -32.19 -23.31
CA ALA A 294 -4.46 -32.80 -24.36
C ALA A 294 -3.65 -34.00 -23.85
N ALA A 295 -3.15 -33.94 -22.61
CA ALA A 295 -2.48 -35.07 -21.98
C ALA A 295 -3.44 -36.23 -21.67
N GLU A 296 -4.67 -35.93 -21.23
CA GLU A 296 -5.74 -36.93 -21.04
C GLU A 296 -6.06 -37.66 -22.35
N LEU A 297 -6.31 -36.90 -23.44
CA LEU A 297 -6.56 -37.49 -24.76
C LEU A 297 -5.38 -38.33 -25.25
N ALA A 298 -4.15 -37.87 -25.04
CA ALA A 298 -2.94 -38.60 -25.43
C ALA A 298 -2.81 -39.94 -24.70
N ALA A 299 -3.20 -40.00 -23.42
CA ALA A 299 -3.24 -41.23 -22.65
C ALA A 299 -4.29 -42.23 -23.19
N GLU A 300 -5.37 -41.72 -23.77
CA GLU A 300 -6.41 -42.51 -24.46
C GLU A 300 -6.06 -42.84 -25.93
N GLY A 301 -4.85 -42.50 -26.39
CA GLY A 301 -4.41 -42.72 -27.77
C GLY A 301 -5.03 -41.74 -28.79
N GLN A 302 -5.68 -40.68 -28.31
CA GLN A 302 -6.28 -39.63 -29.13
C GLN A 302 -5.41 -38.36 -29.13
N ALA A 303 -5.62 -37.49 -30.11
CA ALA A 303 -4.96 -36.19 -30.17
C ALA A 303 -5.99 -35.06 -30.18
N LEU A 304 -5.70 -33.99 -29.44
CA LEU A 304 -6.52 -32.79 -29.48
C LEU A 304 -6.47 -32.17 -30.89
N PRO A 305 -7.62 -31.95 -31.56
CA PRO A 305 -7.61 -31.48 -32.94
C PRO A 305 -7.04 -30.05 -33.02
N PRO A 306 -6.30 -29.70 -34.09
CA PRO A 306 -5.75 -28.37 -34.25
C PRO A 306 -6.87 -27.33 -34.42
N PRO A 307 -6.70 -26.12 -33.86
CA PRO A 307 -7.74 -25.10 -33.90
C PRO A 307 -7.98 -24.56 -35.31
N ARG A 308 -9.24 -24.33 -35.67
CA ARG A 308 -9.64 -23.60 -36.88
C ARG A 308 -9.32 -22.11 -36.68
N ARG A 309 -8.24 -21.64 -37.31
CA ARG A 309 -7.86 -20.23 -37.27
C ARG A 309 -8.63 -19.47 -38.34
N PRO A 310 -9.54 -18.54 -37.98
CA PRO A 310 -10.13 -17.67 -38.98
C PRO A 310 -9.00 -16.89 -39.67
N GLY A 311 -9.04 -16.81 -41.01
CA GLY A 311 -8.03 -16.09 -41.80
C GLY A 311 -7.93 -14.61 -41.42
N ARG A 312 -6.96 -13.90 -42.00
CA ARG A 312 -6.70 -12.48 -41.70
C ARG A 312 -7.93 -11.62 -42.00
N VAL A 313 -8.65 -11.18 -40.97
CA VAL A 313 -9.83 -10.32 -41.12
C VAL A 313 -9.35 -8.89 -41.39
N ARG A 314 -9.76 -8.29 -42.52
CA ARG A 314 -9.39 -6.91 -42.90
C ARG A 314 -10.08 -5.82 -42.07
N ARG A 315 -11.17 -6.16 -41.36
CA ARG A 315 -11.95 -5.24 -40.53
C ARG A 315 -12.01 -5.73 -39.10
N THR A 316 -11.81 -4.84 -38.14
CA THR A 316 -11.99 -5.13 -36.72
C THR A 316 -13.46 -5.52 -36.49
N PRO A 317 -13.76 -6.74 -35.99
CA PRO A 317 -15.14 -7.11 -35.70
C PRO A 317 -15.71 -6.19 -34.62
N VAL A 318 -16.96 -5.75 -34.82
CA VAL A 318 -17.71 -4.95 -33.84
C VAL A 318 -17.80 -5.78 -32.56
N ARG A 319 -17.18 -5.27 -31.49
CA ARG A 319 -17.16 -5.96 -30.19
C ARG A 319 -18.56 -5.86 -29.59
N ASN A 320 -19.19 -6.99 -29.28
CA ASN A 320 -20.46 -6.98 -28.58
C ASN A 320 -20.26 -6.31 -27.20
N PRO A 321 -20.90 -5.17 -26.90
CA PRO A 321 -20.71 -4.48 -25.63
C PRO A 321 -21.31 -5.25 -24.44
N SER A 322 -22.24 -6.17 -24.69
CA SER A 322 -22.88 -6.96 -23.63
C SER A 322 -22.13 -8.27 -23.31
N TRP A 323 -21.14 -8.66 -24.11
CA TRP A 323 -20.40 -9.91 -23.91
C TRP A 323 -19.05 -9.97 -24.64
N PRO A 324 -17.97 -10.51 -24.05
CA PRO A 324 -17.82 -10.99 -22.66
C PRO A 324 -17.33 -9.89 -21.68
N PRO A 325 -17.34 -10.16 -20.36
CA PRO A 325 -16.68 -9.35 -19.34
C PRO A 325 -15.23 -8.98 -19.73
N VAL A 326 -14.86 -7.71 -19.54
CA VAL A 326 -13.61 -7.16 -20.11
C VAL A 326 -12.50 -7.02 -19.08
N SER A 327 -12.85 -6.65 -17.86
CA SER A 327 -11.90 -6.43 -16.76
C SER A 327 -11.88 -7.61 -15.80
N SER A 328 -10.78 -7.77 -15.05
CA SER A 328 -10.70 -8.80 -14.01
C SER A 328 -11.81 -8.66 -12.96
N GLN A 329 -12.21 -7.42 -12.65
CA GLN A 329 -13.32 -7.15 -11.74
C GLN A 329 -14.66 -7.64 -12.30
N GLU A 330 -14.93 -7.39 -13.58
CA GLU A 330 -16.13 -7.88 -14.26
C GLU A 330 -16.12 -9.40 -14.39
N MET A 331 -14.98 -10.02 -14.71
CA MET A 331 -14.84 -11.48 -14.75
C MET A 331 -15.20 -12.10 -13.39
N TYR A 332 -14.69 -11.53 -12.28
CA TYR A 332 -15.03 -12.01 -10.94
C TYR A 332 -16.48 -11.71 -10.55
N ALA A 333 -17.10 -10.65 -11.09
CA ALA A 333 -18.51 -10.37 -10.88
C ALA A 333 -19.38 -11.42 -11.58
N PHE A 334 -19.07 -11.74 -12.83
CA PHE A 334 -19.74 -12.80 -13.57
C PHE A 334 -19.62 -14.17 -12.87
N ARG A 335 -18.41 -14.53 -12.42
CA ARG A 335 -18.20 -15.80 -11.71
C ARG A 335 -18.89 -15.91 -10.35
N ARG A 336 -19.32 -14.79 -9.74
CA ARG A 336 -20.19 -14.87 -8.55
C ARG A 336 -21.59 -15.35 -8.91
N LEU A 337 -22.09 -15.00 -10.11
CA LEU A 337 -23.38 -15.49 -10.59
C LEU A 337 -23.33 -17.01 -10.81
N LEU A 338 -22.21 -17.55 -11.28
CA LEU A 338 -22.00 -19.00 -11.41
C LEU A 338 -22.09 -19.77 -10.08
N GLY A 339 -22.08 -19.08 -8.93
CA GLY A 339 -22.31 -19.71 -7.63
C GLY A 339 -23.80 -19.96 -7.32
N THR A 340 -24.72 -19.33 -8.06
CA THR A 340 -26.17 -19.40 -7.82
C THR A 340 -26.98 -19.88 -9.02
N MET A 341 -26.43 -19.79 -10.23
CA MET A 341 -27.10 -20.11 -11.50
C MET A 341 -26.12 -20.79 -12.46
N GLY A 342 -26.63 -21.59 -13.40
CA GLY A 342 -25.81 -22.25 -14.42
C GLY A 342 -25.19 -21.26 -15.43
N PHE A 343 -24.20 -21.70 -16.22
CA PHE A 343 -23.44 -20.81 -17.10
C PHE A 343 -24.32 -20.08 -18.13
N ALA A 344 -25.26 -20.79 -18.75
CA ALA A 344 -26.15 -20.22 -19.76
C ALA A 344 -27.07 -19.13 -19.16
N GLU A 345 -27.66 -19.41 -18.00
CA GLU A 345 -28.51 -18.48 -17.26
C GLU A 345 -27.72 -17.27 -16.78
N ALA A 346 -26.53 -17.47 -16.21
CA ALA A 346 -25.62 -16.40 -15.82
C ALA A 346 -25.24 -15.49 -16.99
N LYS A 347 -24.98 -16.07 -18.17
CA LYS A 347 -24.66 -15.34 -19.39
C LYS A 347 -25.85 -14.50 -19.85
N ALA A 348 -27.06 -15.06 -19.85
CA ALA A 348 -28.29 -14.32 -20.19
C ALA A 348 -28.51 -13.16 -19.21
N HIS A 349 -28.51 -13.44 -17.91
CA HIS A 349 -28.66 -12.45 -16.85
C HIS A 349 -27.65 -11.30 -17.02
N TRP A 350 -26.37 -11.61 -17.23
CA TRP A 350 -25.32 -10.60 -17.44
C TRP A 350 -25.55 -9.74 -18.67
N GLN A 351 -25.95 -10.35 -19.80
CA GLN A 351 -26.24 -9.63 -21.03
C GLN A 351 -27.43 -8.69 -20.84
N ASP A 352 -28.47 -9.13 -20.16
CA ASP A 352 -29.66 -8.32 -19.90
C ASP A 352 -29.36 -7.16 -18.96
N THR A 353 -28.62 -7.39 -17.86
CA THR A 353 -28.20 -6.28 -16.99
C THR A 353 -27.37 -5.24 -17.73
N ARG A 354 -26.50 -5.67 -18.67
CA ARG A 354 -25.69 -4.77 -19.50
C ARG A 354 -26.54 -4.01 -20.51
N ARG A 355 -27.53 -4.65 -21.13
CA ARG A 355 -28.48 -3.99 -22.05
C ARG A 355 -29.35 -2.98 -21.32
N GLU A 356 -29.84 -3.31 -20.13
CA GLU A 356 -30.60 -2.41 -19.27
C GLU A 356 -29.75 -1.20 -18.85
N ALA A 357 -28.52 -1.43 -18.37
CA ALA A 357 -27.62 -0.34 -18.02
C ALA A 357 -27.32 0.56 -19.24
N ALA A 358 -27.17 -0.01 -20.43
CA ALA A 358 -26.96 0.75 -21.66
C ALA A 358 -28.22 1.55 -22.07
N ARG A 359 -29.42 0.99 -21.90
CA ARG A 359 -30.69 1.69 -22.11
C ARG A 359 -30.84 2.84 -21.13
N ALA A 360 -30.67 2.59 -19.83
CA ALA A 360 -30.71 3.60 -18.78
C ALA A 360 -29.67 4.72 -19.01
N ALA A 361 -28.45 4.37 -19.45
CA ALA A 361 -27.43 5.37 -19.78
C ALA A 361 -27.83 6.23 -20.99
N ARG A 362 -28.46 5.64 -22.01
CA ARG A 362 -28.98 6.38 -23.17
C ARG A 362 -30.14 7.31 -22.77
N GLU A 363 -31.06 6.82 -21.95
CA GLU A 363 -32.18 7.61 -21.40
C GLU A 363 -31.68 8.76 -20.53
N ALA A 364 -30.72 8.49 -19.63
CA ALA A 364 -30.09 9.51 -18.81
C ALA A 364 -29.33 10.54 -19.66
N ALA A 365 -28.64 10.10 -20.71
CA ALA A 365 -27.95 11.00 -21.65
C ALA A 365 -28.96 11.85 -22.46
N ALA A 366 -30.11 11.30 -22.82
CA ALA A 366 -31.19 12.05 -23.49
C ALA A 366 -31.87 13.06 -22.57
N MET A 367 -32.04 12.72 -21.28
CA MET A 367 -32.63 13.58 -20.26
C MET A 367 -31.67 14.65 -19.73
N ARG A 368 -30.36 14.44 -19.89
CA ARG A 368 -29.33 15.39 -19.44
C ARG A 368 -29.30 16.63 -20.35
N LYS A 369 -29.58 17.80 -19.78
CA LYS A 369 -29.32 19.08 -20.43
C LYS A 369 -27.80 19.29 -20.53
N LEU A 370 -27.31 19.57 -21.75
CA LEU A 370 -25.90 19.90 -21.99
C LEU A 370 -25.55 21.25 -21.35
N SER A 371 -24.33 21.37 -20.81
CA SER A 371 -23.82 22.66 -20.34
C SER A 371 -23.50 23.59 -21.52
N PHE A 372 -23.34 24.89 -21.25
CA PHE A 372 -22.99 25.88 -22.28
C PHE A 372 -21.65 25.56 -22.98
N GLU A 373 -20.65 25.11 -22.23
CA GLU A 373 -19.35 24.68 -22.79
C GLU A 373 -19.48 23.43 -23.68
N GLU A 374 -20.31 22.47 -23.27
CA GLU A 374 -20.58 21.25 -24.05
C GLU A 374 -21.36 21.57 -25.34
N GLN A 375 -22.27 22.55 -25.29
CA GLN A 375 -22.98 23.05 -26.47
C GLN A 375 -22.02 23.73 -27.46
N LEU A 376 -21.13 24.61 -26.97
CA LEU A 376 -20.09 25.25 -27.77
C LEU A 376 -19.17 24.24 -28.44
N ALA A 377 -18.77 23.18 -27.73
CA ALA A 377 -17.95 22.11 -28.28
C ALA A 377 -18.64 21.36 -29.43
N ARG A 378 -19.95 21.12 -29.33
CA ARG A 378 -20.74 20.49 -30.40
C ARG A 378 -20.96 21.37 -31.61
N VAL A 379 -21.05 22.68 -31.41
CA VAL A 379 -21.07 23.65 -32.52
C VAL A 379 -19.71 23.67 -33.21
N ALA A 380 -18.62 23.67 -32.44
CA ALA A 380 -17.26 23.63 -32.98
C ALA A 380 -16.94 22.33 -33.73
N SER A 381 -17.50 21.19 -33.30
CA SER A 381 -17.36 19.90 -34.01
C SER A 381 -18.29 19.76 -35.23
N GLY A 382 -19.17 20.74 -35.48
CA GLY A 382 -20.14 20.72 -36.57
C GLY A 382 -21.36 19.81 -36.34
N GLU A 383 -21.55 19.28 -35.13
CA GLU A 383 -22.73 18.47 -34.77
C GLU A 383 -24.01 19.32 -34.64
N LEU A 384 -23.86 20.60 -34.29
CA LEU A 384 -24.96 21.55 -34.16
C LEU A 384 -24.72 22.77 -35.05
N GLY A 385 -25.54 22.95 -36.08
CA GLY A 385 -25.52 24.15 -36.93
C GLY A 385 -26.13 25.35 -36.19
N ILE A 386 -25.42 26.48 -36.18
CA ILE A 386 -25.99 27.75 -35.72
C ILE A 386 -27.01 28.18 -36.77
N THR A 387 -28.30 28.09 -36.45
CA THR A 387 -29.33 28.68 -37.30
C THR A 387 -29.26 30.20 -37.17
N SER A 388 -29.25 30.94 -38.28
CA SER A 388 -29.29 32.40 -38.26
C SER A 388 -30.61 32.85 -37.63
N GLY A 389 -30.55 33.36 -36.41
CA GLY A 389 -31.70 33.90 -35.70
C GLY A 389 -32.33 35.06 -36.47
N PHE A 390 -33.66 35.12 -36.46
CA PHE A 390 -34.48 36.15 -37.09
C PHE A 390 -34.00 37.55 -36.69
N VAL A 391 -33.54 38.35 -37.68
CA VAL A 391 -33.00 39.69 -37.44
C VAL A 391 -34.13 40.60 -36.93
N ARG A 392 -33.97 41.12 -35.72
CA ARG A 392 -34.86 42.12 -35.13
C ARG A 392 -34.38 43.50 -35.52
N ASN A 393 -34.83 44.00 -36.68
CA ASN A 393 -34.44 45.28 -37.29
C ASN A 393 -34.63 46.54 -36.40
N HIS A 394 -35.25 46.43 -35.22
CA HIS A 394 -35.50 47.55 -34.30
C HIS A 394 -34.36 47.82 -33.30
N LEU A 395 -33.25 47.06 -33.36
CA LEU A 395 -32.10 47.22 -32.45
C LEU A 395 -30.83 47.77 -33.12
N GLU A 396 -30.88 48.17 -34.40
CA GLU A 396 -29.72 48.82 -35.02
C GLU A 396 -29.63 50.30 -34.62
N PRO A 397 -28.50 50.78 -34.07
CA PRO A 397 -28.28 52.20 -33.86
C PRO A 397 -28.05 52.90 -35.21
N ARG A 398 -28.92 53.85 -35.55
CA ARG A 398 -28.78 54.68 -36.75
C ARG A 398 -27.61 55.65 -36.57
N LEU A 399 -26.48 55.37 -37.23
CA LEU A 399 -25.37 56.32 -37.32
C LEU A 399 -25.64 57.36 -38.42
N PRO A 400 -25.30 58.65 -38.23
CA PRO A 400 -25.56 59.70 -39.22
C PRO A 400 -24.58 59.60 -40.38
N VAL A 401 -25.11 59.67 -41.59
CA VAL A 401 -24.33 59.72 -42.84
C VAL A 401 -23.67 61.11 -42.95
N HIS A 402 -22.36 61.18 -42.75
CA HIS A 402 -21.56 62.33 -43.17
C HIS A 402 -21.02 62.10 -44.58
N SER A 403 -21.40 63.03 -45.45
CA SER A 403 -21.08 63.13 -46.87
C SER A 403 -19.71 63.76 -47.13
N SER A 404 -19.15 63.37 -48.29
CA SER A 404 -18.26 64.16 -49.20
C SER A 404 -16.75 63.83 -49.17
N PRO A 405 -15.96 64.14 -50.22
CA PRO A 405 -16.08 63.72 -51.63
C PRO A 405 -14.74 63.33 -52.32
N ARG A 406 -14.85 62.74 -53.53
CA ARG A 406 -13.90 62.72 -54.67
C ARG A 406 -12.43 62.26 -54.46
N SER A 407 -12.02 61.24 -55.22
CA SER A 407 -11.06 61.47 -56.32
C SER A 407 -11.08 60.35 -57.36
N ARG A 408 -11.02 60.75 -58.64
CA ARG A 408 -10.92 59.93 -59.84
C ARG A 408 -9.50 59.32 -59.95
N CYS A 409 -9.38 58.17 -60.61
CA CYS A 409 -8.41 57.99 -61.71
C CYS A 409 -8.78 56.75 -62.55
N GLU A 410 -8.78 56.96 -63.86
CA GLU A 410 -9.02 56.02 -64.96
C GLU A 410 -7.79 55.15 -65.25
N THR A 411 -8.01 53.98 -65.85
CA THR A 411 -7.29 53.31 -67.00
C THR A 411 -7.72 51.83 -66.99
N LEU A 412 -8.60 51.30 -67.85
CA LEU A 412 -8.48 50.91 -69.27
C LEU A 412 -7.26 50.04 -69.65
N ILE A 413 -7.57 48.83 -70.18
CA ILE A 413 -6.90 48.08 -71.28
C ILE A 413 -5.59 47.35 -70.90
N ASP A 414 -5.26 46.10 -71.28
CA ASP A 414 -5.84 45.00 -72.08
C ASP A 414 -5.06 43.69 -71.77
N ALA A 415 -5.61 42.55 -72.26
CA ALA A 415 -5.04 41.21 -72.49
C ALA A 415 -5.49 40.07 -71.55
#